data_AF-F6FI01-F1
#
_entry.id   AF-F6FI01-F1
#
_cell.length_a   1.000
_cell.length_b   1.000
_cell.length_c   1.000
_cell.angle_alpha   90.00
_cell.angle_beta   90.00
_cell.angle_gamma   90.00
#
_symmetry.space_group_name_H-M   'P 1'
#
loop_
_entity.id
_entity.type
_entity.pdbx_description
1 polymer ?
#
loop_
_entity_poly.entity_id
_entity_poly.type
_entity_poly.pdbx_seq_one_letter_code
_entity_poly.pdbx_strand_id
1 'polypeptide(L)'
;MPSKTAIASLTAAGAGGSALGGFYLYRNSGSDTKETLSSLLSKDKDRVILVSSDDRHSKAFDALVTEYSTVSDLRIPSSFLGSGTLTKDKLIGFCDSYGQSKDASGFEMYKRWCSRNNLRSQMNSLQGKKWIDSGDKKDWTTPKGLYEDNLQIPVAQGSGNIQKSSLKEEDLMTYCSKSSSLVFTSAEDDYYKRVEKYCVTSATQGVG
;
A
#
# COMPACT_ATOMS: atom_id res chain seq x y z
N MET A 1 28.71 -2.25 20.55
CA MET A 1 27.67 -1.62 19.73
C MET A 1 26.87 -2.70 19.03
N PRO A 2 25.70 -3.12 19.53
CA PRO A 2 24.87 -4.04 18.78
C PRO A 2 23.91 -3.22 17.90
N SER A 3 24.17 -3.22 16.59
CA SER A 3 23.21 -2.79 15.58
C SER A 3 22.02 -3.73 15.65
N LYS A 4 20.89 -3.25 16.15
CA LYS A 4 19.61 -3.95 16.06
C LYS A 4 19.07 -3.73 14.66
N THR A 5 19.52 -4.54 13.71
CA THR A 5 18.83 -4.68 12.43
C THR A 5 17.53 -5.42 12.71
N ALA A 6 16.50 -4.67 13.09
CA ALA A 6 15.13 -5.17 13.10
C ALA A 6 14.76 -5.41 11.64
N ILE A 7 15.00 -6.63 11.16
CA ILE A 7 14.32 -7.14 9.98
C ILE A 7 12.86 -7.25 10.40
N ALA A 8 12.12 -6.15 10.23
CA ALA A 8 10.67 -6.17 10.24
C ALA A 8 10.26 -7.04 9.05
N SER A 9 10.21 -8.34 9.31
CA SER A 9 9.55 -9.33 8.48
C SER A 9 8.07 -8.97 8.56
N LEU A 10 7.68 -7.97 7.77
CA LEU A 10 6.30 -7.75 7.35
C LEU A 10 5.95 -8.98 6.52
N THR A 11 5.59 -10.05 7.22
CA THR A 11 4.71 -11.06 6.68
C THR A 11 3.43 -10.32 6.31
N ALA A 12 3.40 -9.79 5.09
CA ALA A 12 2.17 -9.49 4.36
C ALA A 12 1.46 -10.81 4.01
N ALA A 13 1.36 -11.72 4.98
CA ALA A 13 0.47 -12.84 4.96
C ALA A 13 -0.86 -12.31 5.52
N GLY A 14 -1.64 -11.72 4.62
CA GLY A 14 -3.09 -11.46 4.74
C GLY A 14 -3.67 -11.49 6.15
N ALA A 15 -3.35 -10.50 6.98
CA ALA A 15 -4.06 -10.28 8.23
C ALA A 15 -4.95 -9.04 8.07
N GLY A 16 -6.24 -9.31 7.88
CA GLY A 16 -7.34 -8.47 8.36
C GLY A 16 -7.42 -7.04 7.84
N GLY A 17 -8.08 -6.85 6.70
CA GLY A 17 -8.59 -5.55 6.27
C GLY A 17 -9.55 -5.74 5.11
N SER A 18 -10.84 -5.91 5.41
CA SER A 18 -12.00 -5.68 4.51
C SER A 18 -12.03 -6.25 3.08
N ALA A 19 -11.12 -7.13 2.67
CA ALA A 19 -11.11 -7.70 1.32
C ALA A 19 -12.23 -8.71 1.04
N LEU A 20 -12.87 -9.26 2.09
CA LEU A 20 -13.88 -10.30 1.94
C LEU A 20 -15.21 -9.78 1.35
N GLY A 21 -15.50 -8.48 1.41
CA GLY A 21 -16.79 -7.96 0.96
C GLY A 21 -17.02 -8.08 -0.55
N GLY A 22 -16.09 -7.59 -1.36
CA GLY A 22 -16.26 -7.52 -2.82
C GLY A 22 -16.19 -8.88 -3.51
N PHE A 23 -15.19 -9.70 -3.18
CA PHE A 23 -15.00 -11.02 -3.80
C PHE A 23 -16.05 -12.04 -3.33
N TYR A 24 -16.43 -12.03 -2.04
CA TYR A 24 -17.48 -12.93 -1.55
C TYR A 24 -18.83 -12.61 -2.17
N LEU A 25 -19.20 -11.32 -2.26
CA LEU A 25 -20.43 -10.89 -2.92
C LEU A 25 -20.40 -11.21 -4.42
N TYR A 26 -19.28 -11.00 -5.11
CA TYR A 26 -19.09 -11.33 -6.54
C TYR A 26 -19.16 -12.84 -6.83
N ARG A 27 -18.54 -13.66 -5.98
CA ARG A 27 -18.57 -15.13 -6.10
C ARG A 27 -19.98 -15.69 -5.81
N ASN A 28 -20.75 -15.01 -4.96
CA ASN A 28 -22.09 -15.46 -4.56
C ASN A 28 -23.23 -14.82 -5.39
N SER A 29 -22.95 -13.84 -6.26
CA SER A 29 -23.97 -13.15 -7.07
C SER A 29 -24.38 -13.90 -8.35
N GLY A 30 -23.79 -15.07 -8.64
CA GLY A 30 -24.14 -15.89 -9.81
C GLY A 30 -23.99 -15.16 -11.16
N SER A 31 -23.25 -14.05 -11.19
CA SER A 31 -23.12 -13.19 -12.35
C SER A 31 -22.18 -13.82 -13.37
N ASP A 32 -22.72 -14.21 -14.52
CA ASP A 32 -21.97 -14.64 -15.70
C ASP A 32 -20.79 -13.71 -15.97
N THR A 33 -19.59 -14.24 -15.79
CA THR A 33 -18.31 -13.55 -15.66
C THR A 33 -17.90 -12.86 -16.97
N LYS A 34 -18.24 -11.58 -17.13
CA LYS A 34 -17.73 -10.73 -18.23
C LYS A 34 -16.59 -9.80 -17.84
N GLU A 35 -16.41 -9.50 -16.55
CA GLU A 35 -15.37 -8.59 -16.08
C GLU A 35 -14.01 -9.28 -15.99
N THR A 36 -12.95 -8.55 -16.30
CA THR A 36 -11.57 -9.01 -16.16
C THR A 36 -11.12 -8.91 -14.70
N LEU A 37 -10.09 -9.66 -14.30
CA LEU A 37 -9.51 -9.59 -12.96
C LEU A 37 -9.05 -8.17 -12.60
N SER A 38 -8.49 -7.43 -13.56
CA SER A 38 -8.13 -6.02 -13.42
C SER A 38 -9.36 -5.15 -13.15
N SER A 39 -10.44 -5.35 -13.91
CA SER A 39 -11.70 -4.63 -13.71
C SER A 39 -12.38 -4.97 -12.38
N LEU A 40 -12.20 -6.18 -11.87
CA LEU A 40 -12.72 -6.57 -10.57
C LEU A 40 -11.90 -5.93 -9.44
N LEU A 41 -10.58 -5.94 -9.57
CA LEU A 41 -9.67 -5.41 -8.56
C LEU A 41 -9.69 -3.88 -8.48
N SER A 42 -9.98 -3.18 -9.58
CA SER A 42 -10.07 -1.72 -9.58
C SER A 42 -11.20 -1.16 -8.71
N LYS A 43 -12.16 -2.02 -8.32
CA LYS A 43 -13.23 -1.70 -7.37
C LYS A 43 -12.77 -1.79 -5.91
N ASP A 44 -11.64 -2.43 -5.65
CA ASP A 44 -11.04 -2.53 -4.33
C ASP A 44 -10.34 -1.22 -3.98
N LYS A 45 -10.98 -0.41 -3.14
CA LYS A 45 -10.47 0.90 -2.71
C LYS A 45 -9.26 0.79 -1.79
N ASP A 46 -8.95 -0.39 -1.26
CA ASP A 46 -7.84 -0.59 -0.33
C ASP A 46 -6.53 -0.92 -1.07
N ARG A 47 -6.61 -1.23 -2.38
CA ARG A 47 -5.47 -1.67 -3.19
C ARG A 47 -5.26 -0.82 -4.43
N VAL A 48 -3.99 -0.72 -4.84
CA VAL A 48 -3.54 -0.05 -6.04
C VAL A 48 -3.02 -1.09 -7.01
N ILE A 49 -3.64 -1.20 -8.19
CA ILE A 49 -3.13 -2.03 -9.29
C ILE A 49 -1.83 -1.43 -9.79
N LEU A 50 -0.77 -2.23 -9.81
CA LEU A 50 0.53 -1.80 -10.29
C LEU A 50 0.55 -1.76 -11.82
N VAL A 51 1.21 -0.76 -12.38
CA VAL A 51 1.36 -0.55 -13.83
C VAL A 51 2.79 -0.14 -14.13
N SER A 52 3.31 -0.49 -15.29
CA SER A 52 4.71 -0.25 -15.66
C SER A 52 5.03 1.22 -15.96
N SER A 53 4.02 2.05 -16.25
CA SER A 53 4.17 3.44 -16.63
C SER A 53 4.35 4.42 -15.46
N ASP A 54 4.30 3.95 -14.21
CA ASP A 54 4.43 4.78 -13.01
C ASP A 54 5.70 4.41 -12.22
N ASP A 55 6.54 5.41 -11.91
CA ASP A 55 7.82 5.19 -11.23
C ASP A 55 7.68 4.60 -9.84
N ARG A 56 6.61 4.92 -9.11
CA ARG A 56 6.35 4.33 -7.78
C ARG A 56 5.86 2.91 -7.90
N HIS A 57 5.09 2.60 -8.93
CA HIS A 57 4.70 1.24 -9.24
C HIS A 57 5.93 0.40 -9.62
N SER A 58 6.91 0.97 -10.34
CA SER A 58 8.20 0.32 -10.61
C SER A 58 8.94 -0.05 -9.31
N LYS A 59 9.03 0.88 -8.34
CA LYS A 59 9.60 0.60 -7.01
C LYS A 59 8.81 -0.47 -6.25
N ALA A 60 7.47 -0.44 -6.35
CA ALA A 60 6.62 -1.45 -5.74
C ALA A 60 6.85 -2.84 -6.35
N PHE A 61 7.06 -2.94 -7.67
CA PHE A 61 7.45 -4.18 -8.33
C PHE A 61 8.82 -4.67 -7.85
N ASP A 62 9.81 -3.79 -7.71
CA ASP A 62 11.14 -4.17 -7.18
C ASP A 62 11.03 -4.75 -5.75
N ALA A 63 10.21 -4.13 -4.89
CA ALA A 63 9.92 -4.64 -3.56
C ALA A 63 9.24 -6.02 -3.60
N LEU A 64 8.23 -6.20 -4.47
CA LEU A 64 7.53 -7.48 -4.63
C LEU A 64 8.46 -8.60 -5.13
N VAL A 65 9.32 -8.33 -6.10
CA VAL A 65 10.31 -9.31 -6.58
C VAL A 65 11.21 -9.75 -5.43
N THR A 66 11.63 -8.82 -4.57
CA THR A 66 12.45 -9.12 -3.39
C THR A 66 11.68 -9.94 -2.35
N GLU A 67 10.46 -9.53 -2.01
CA GLU A 67 9.59 -10.23 -1.05
C GLU A 67 9.29 -11.67 -1.51
N TYR A 68 8.99 -11.87 -2.78
CA TYR A 68 8.52 -13.16 -3.29
C TYR A 68 9.64 -14.10 -3.75
N SER A 69 10.83 -13.58 -4.03
CA SER A 69 12.01 -14.43 -4.26
C SER A 69 12.52 -15.10 -2.98
N THR A 70 12.14 -14.59 -1.81
CA THR A 70 12.62 -15.06 -0.51
C THR A 70 11.63 -15.97 0.23
N VAL A 71 10.37 -16.03 -0.19
CA VAL A 71 9.32 -16.81 0.48
C VAL A 71 8.87 -17.98 -0.40
N SER A 72 9.06 -19.22 0.09
CA SER A 72 8.76 -20.46 -0.66
C SER A 72 7.30 -20.63 -1.06
N ASP A 73 6.38 -20.12 -0.24
CA ASP A 73 4.93 -20.31 -0.38
C ASP A 73 4.27 -19.22 -1.23
N LEU A 74 5.04 -18.19 -1.57
CA LEU A 74 4.62 -17.06 -2.40
C LEU A 74 5.26 -17.18 -3.77
N ARG A 75 5.16 -18.33 -4.45
CA ARG A 75 5.72 -18.49 -5.79
C ARG A 75 4.67 -18.29 -6.86
N ILE A 76 4.95 -17.45 -7.86
CA ILE A 76 4.19 -17.41 -9.11
C ILE A 76 4.21 -18.83 -9.69
N PRO A 77 3.10 -19.33 -10.26
CA PRO A 77 3.11 -20.64 -10.91
C PRO A 77 4.31 -20.77 -11.86
N SER A 78 5.04 -21.88 -11.75
CA SER A 78 6.23 -22.13 -12.56
C SER A 78 5.94 -22.11 -14.06
N SER A 79 4.69 -22.41 -14.45
CA SER A 79 4.17 -22.25 -15.81
C SER A 79 4.33 -20.84 -16.36
N PHE A 80 4.31 -19.80 -15.52
CA PHE A 80 4.53 -18.41 -15.91
C PHE A 80 6.00 -17.98 -15.81
N LEU A 81 6.73 -18.47 -14.81
CA LEU A 81 8.16 -18.14 -14.66
C LEU A 81 9.03 -18.79 -15.74
N GLY A 82 8.57 -19.91 -16.30
CA GLY A 82 9.35 -20.78 -17.16
C GLY A 82 10.56 -21.35 -16.43
N SER A 83 11.69 -21.46 -17.12
CA SER A 83 12.99 -21.63 -16.48
C SER A 83 13.52 -20.27 -15.99
N GLY A 84 13.87 -20.19 -14.70
CA GLY A 84 14.60 -19.05 -14.14
C GLY A 84 13.93 -18.40 -12.93
N THR A 85 14.56 -17.32 -12.46
CA THR A 85 14.10 -16.54 -11.31
C THR A 85 13.02 -15.54 -11.70
N LEU A 86 12.26 -15.10 -10.70
CA LEU A 86 11.35 -13.97 -10.82
C LEU A 86 12.16 -12.69 -11.08
N THR A 87 11.79 -11.95 -12.12
CA THR A 87 12.31 -10.61 -12.43
C THR A 87 11.16 -9.62 -12.47
N LYS A 88 11.47 -8.31 -12.37
CA LYS A 88 10.45 -7.26 -12.49
C LYS A 88 9.70 -7.34 -13.81
N ASP A 89 10.40 -7.50 -14.93
CA ASP A 89 9.76 -7.57 -16.26
C ASP A 89 8.84 -8.78 -16.40
N LYS A 90 9.24 -9.95 -15.85
CA LYS A 90 8.37 -11.13 -15.83
C LYS A 90 7.11 -10.90 -14.98
N LEU A 91 7.24 -10.21 -13.84
CA LEU A 91 6.11 -9.87 -12.99
C LEU A 91 5.16 -8.87 -13.68
N ILE A 92 5.70 -7.84 -14.33
CA ILE A 92 4.92 -6.88 -15.12
C ILE A 92 4.15 -7.62 -16.22
N GLY A 93 4.84 -8.44 -17.02
CA GLY A 93 4.20 -9.21 -18.10
C GLY A 93 3.12 -10.18 -17.59
N PHE A 94 3.35 -10.83 -16.44
CA PHE A 94 2.33 -11.63 -15.77
C PHE A 94 1.10 -10.78 -15.43
N CYS A 95 1.29 -9.60 -14.83
CA CYS A 95 0.19 -8.75 -14.42
C CYS A 95 -0.62 -8.17 -15.58
N ASP A 96 0.06 -7.77 -16.66
CA ASP A 96 -0.59 -7.25 -17.86
C ASP A 96 -1.44 -8.32 -18.55
N SER A 97 -0.91 -9.55 -18.66
CA SER A 97 -1.62 -10.67 -19.30
C SER A 97 -2.72 -11.24 -18.41
N TYR A 98 -2.39 -11.59 -17.16
CA TYR A 98 -3.31 -12.26 -16.24
C TYR A 98 -4.45 -11.35 -15.78
N GLY A 99 -4.21 -10.03 -15.74
CA GLY A 99 -5.25 -9.04 -15.46
C GLY A 99 -6.42 -9.04 -16.45
N GLN A 100 -6.23 -9.57 -17.68
CA GLN A 100 -7.28 -9.70 -18.69
C GLN A 100 -8.11 -10.99 -18.55
N SER A 101 -7.68 -11.92 -17.69
CA SER A 101 -8.43 -13.14 -17.42
C SER A 101 -9.81 -12.83 -16.85
N LYS A 102 -10.80 -13.66 -17.18
CA LYS A 102 -12.15 -13.64 -16.59
C LYS A 102 -12.36 -14.79 -15.60
N ASP A 103 -11.34 -15.60 -15.38
CA ASP A 103 -11.37 -16.70 -14.42
C ASP A 103 -11.19 -16.16 -13.01
N ALA A 104 -12.31 -16.03 -12.30
CA ALA A 104 -12.36 -15.54 -10.93
C ALA A 104 -11.53 -16.38 -9.94
N SER A 105 -11.22 -17.65 -10.25
CA SER A 105 -10.37 -18.48 -9.39
C SER A 105 -8.95 -17.92 -9.25
N GLY A 106 -8.49 -17.15 -10.24
CA GLY A 106 -7.21 -16.45 -10.26
C GLY A 106 -7.19 -15.13 -9.50
N PHE A 107 -8.32 -14.64 -8.98
CA PHE A 107 -8.41 -13.28 -8.45
C PHE A 107 -7.46 -13.02 -7.27
N GLU A 108 -7.40 -13.92 -6.28
CA GLU A 108 -6.53 -13.74 -5.11
C GLU A 108 -5.05 -13.76 -5.49
N MET A 109 -4.69 -14.55 -6.51
CA MET A 109 -3.34 -14.55 -7.07
C MET A 109 -3.08 -13.20 -7.75
N TYR A 110 -3.92 -12.78 -8.68
CA TYR A 110 -3.76 -11.49 -9.36
C TYR A 110 -3.67 -10.33 -8.36
N LYS A 111 -4.58 -10.27 -7.38
CA LYS A 111 -4.59 -9.30 -6.30
C LYS A 111 -3.29 -9.31 -5.51
N ARG A 112 -2.76 -10.48 -5.15
CA ARG A 112 -1.49 -10.59 -4.42
C ARG A 112 -0.32 -10.04 -5.22
N TRP A 113 -0.18 -10.46 -6.47
CA TRP A 113 1.02 -10.26 -7.29
C TRP A 113 1.05 -8.94 -8.05
N CYS A 114 -0.12 -8.39 -8.37
CA CYS A 114 -0.27 -7.27 -9.31
C CYS A 114 -0.86 -6.03 -8.67
N SER A 115 -0.99 -6.02 -7.34
CA SER A 115 -1.40 -4.84 -6.59
C SER A 115 -0.65 -4.74 -5.28
N ARG A 116 -0.74 -3.59 -4.64
CA ARG A 116 -0.28 -3.37 -3.25
C ARG A 116 -1.37 -2.66 -2.48
N ASN A 117 -1.26 -2.66 -1.16
CA ASN A 117 -2.11 -1.76 -0.36
C ASN A 117 -1.78 -0.31 -0.76
N ASN A 118 -2.81 0.55 -0.75
CA ASN A 118 -2.53 1.97 -0.66
C ASN A 118 -2.00 2.30 0.75
N LEU A 119 -1.40 3.48 0.91
CA LEU A 119 -0.81 3.89 2.18
C LEU A 119 -1.82 3.91 3.32
N ARG A 120 -3.08 4.32 3.08
CA ARG A 120 -4.12 4.29 4.10
C ARG A 120 -4.40 2.89 4.63
N SER A 121 -4.60 1.94 3.73
CA SER A 121 -4.92 0.54 4.07
C SER A 121 -3.71 -0.15 4.69
N GLN A 122 -2.51 0.19 4.21
CA GLN A 122 -1.27 -0.28 4.82
C GLN A 122 -1.12 0.21 6.25
N MET A 123 -1.43 1.48 6.53
CA MET A 123 -1.37 2.00 7.90
C MET A 123 -2.42 1.36 8.80
N ASN A 124 -3.64 1.17 8.29
CA ASN A 124 -4.74 0.59 9.04
C ASN A 124 -4.55 -0.91 9.35
N SER A 125 -3.69 -1.62 8.62
CA SER A 125 -3.35 -3.01 8.93
C SER A 125 -2.31 -3.14 10.04
N LEU A 126 -1.62 -2.05 10.43
CA LEU A 126 -0.64 -2.06 11.50
C LEU A 126 -1.34 -1.95 12.86
N GLN A 127 -0.87 -2.77 13.81
CA GLN A 127 -1.41 -2.76 15.17
C GLN A 127 -1.23 -1.38 15.83
N GLY A 128 -2.32 -0.85 16.40
CA GLY A 128 -2.30 0.42 17.12
C GLY A 128 -2.24 1.66 16.24
N LYS A 129 -2.35 1.51 14.92
CA LYS A 129 -2.40 2.63 13.97
C LYS A 129 -3.79 2.72 13.34
N LYS A 130 -4.30 3.95 13.24
CA LYS A 130 -5.53 4.24 12.50
C LYS A 130 -5.39 5.55 11.74
N TRP A 131 -5.65 5.49 10.44
CA TRP A 131 -5.62 6.65 9.57
C TRP A 131 -6.57 7.77 10.06
N ILE A 132 -6.11 9.01 9.98
CA ILE A 132 -6.90 10.19 10.34
C ILE A 132 -7.73 10.60 9.12
N ASP A 133 -9.03 10.30 9.15
CA ASP A 133 -10.01 10.71 8.12
C ASP A 133 -10.77 11.99 8.50
N SER A 134 -10.40 12.62 9.61
CA SER A 134 -11.15 13.75 10.16
C SER A 134 -10.95 15.04 9.37
N GLY A 135 -12.06 15.73 9.11
CA GLY A 135 -12.08 17.10 8.62
C GLY A 135 -11.86 18.16 9.71
N ASP A 136 -11.81 17.77 10.99
CA ASP A 136 -11.66 18.70 12.11
C ASP A 136 -10.18 18.97 12.43
N LYS A 137 -9.80 20.25 12.42
CA LYS A 137 -8.43 20.71 12.71
C LYS A 137 -7.88 20.20 14.04
N LYS A 138 -8.74 20.00 15.05
CA LYS A 138 -8.35 19.52 16.39
C LYS A 138 -7.66 18.15 16.36
N ASP A 139 -8.02 17.29 15.40
CA ASP A 139 -7.45 15.95 15.28
C ASP A 139 -6.04 15.97 14.65
N TRP A 140 -5.62 17.13 14.15
CA TRP A 140 -4.33 17.37 13.50
C TRP A 140 -3.34 18.12 14.39
N THR A 141 -3.76 18.60 15.56
CA THR A 141 -2.90 19.29 16.52
C THR A 141 -1.77 18.40 17.03
N THR A 142 -2.07 17.15 17.41
CA THR A 142 -1.04 16.19 17.84
C THR A 142 -0.06 15.84 16.72
N PRO A 143 -0.51 15.41 15.52
CA PRO A 143 0.39 15.22 14.37
C PRO A 143 1.30 16.41 14.05
N LYS A 144 0.76 17.65 14.11
CA LYS A 144 1.55 18.87 13.91
C LYS A 144 2.65 19.03 14.95
N GLY A 145 2.37 18.69 16.21
CA GLY A 145 3.38 18.68 17.28
C GLY A 145 4.54 17.70 17.04
N LEU A 146 4.32 16.64 16.26
CA LEU A 146 5.33 15.63 15.91
C LEU A 146 6.18 16.00 14.69
N TYR A 147 5.93 17.15 14.05
CA TYR A 147 6.60 17.52 12.81
C TYR A 147 8.09 17.81 12.99
N GLU A 148 8.93 17.27 12.11
CA GLU A 148 10.39 17.32 12.18
C GLU A 148 11.02 17.81 10.86
N ASP A 149 12.19 18.45 10.97
CA ASP A 149 12.88 19.06 9.83
C ASP A 149 13.47 18.06 8.84
N ASN A 150 13.81 16.85 9.30
CA ASN A 150 14.30 15.76 8.45
C ASN A 150 13.19 14.97 7.74
N LEU A 151 11.92 15.26 8.06
CA LEU A 151 10.77 14.57 7.48
C LEU A 151 9.67 15.57 7.12
N GLN A 152 10.05 16.65 6.44
CA GLN A 152 9.11 17.68 6.01
C GLN A 152 8.23 17.18 4.85
N ILE A 153 6.99 17.66 4.81
CA ILE A 153 6.06 17.40 3.70
C ILE A 153 6.34 18.38 2.54
N PRO A 154 6.25 17.93 1.28
CA PRO A 154 6.42 18.78 0.12
C PRO A 154 5.27 19.79 0.00
N VAL A 155 5.56 20.96 -0.56
CA VAL A 155 4.54 21.99 -0.86
C VAL A 155 3.58 21.44 -1.92
N ALA A 156 2.27 21.61 -1.69
CA ALA A 156 1.23 21.01 -2.54
C ALA A 156 1.22 21.52 -4.00
N GLN A 157 1.68 22.74 -4.25
CA GLN A 157 1.72 23.41 -5.55
C GLN A 157 2.98 24.26 -5.68
N GLY A 158 4.16 23.63 -5.65
CA GLY A 158 5.42 24.33 -5.79
C GLY A 158 6.63 23.43 -5.64
N SER A 159 7.81 24.03 -5.62
CA SER A 159 9.06 23.36 -5.27
C SER A 159 9.37 23.53 -3.79
N GLY A 160 9.99 22.51 -3.19
CA GLY A 160 10.45 22.54 -1.81
C GLY A 160 9.47 21.95 -0.79
N ASN A 161 9.79 22.17 0.48
CA ASN A 161 9.12 21.57 1.63
C ASN A 161 8.58 22.64 2.60
N ILE A 162 7.50 22.31 3.29
CA ILE A 162 6.90 23.18 4.31
C ILE A 162 7.77 23.16 5.55
N GLN A 163 8.31 24.32 5.93
CA GLN A 163 9.11 24.45 7.14
C GLN A 163 8.26 24.29 8.41
N LYS A 164 8.86 23.77 9.49
CA LYS A 164 8.15 23.53 10.75
C LYS A 164 7.46 24.77 11.33
N SER A 165 8.11 25.92 11.22
CA SER A 165 7.56 27.22 11.67
C SER A 165 6.35 27.69 10.86
N SER A 166 6.19 27.20 9.63
CA SER A 166 5.13 27.60 8.71
C SER A 166 4.02 26.57 8.58
N LEU A 167 4.19 25.38 9.17
CA LEU A 167 3.26 24.27 9.05
C LEU A 167 1.90 24.62 9.70
N LYS A 168 0.83 24.33 8.98
CA LYS A 168 -0.54 24.39 9.48
C LYS A 168 -1.18 23.01 9.51
N GLU A 169 -2.21 22.85 10.33
CA GLU A 169 -3.02 21.64 10.44
C GLU A 169 -3.61 21.25 9.07
N GLU A 170 -4.02 22.24 8.27
CA GLU A 170 -4.59 22.05 6.94
C GLU A 170 -3.57 21.50 5.93
N ASP A 171 -2.28 21.78 6.12
CA ASP A 171 -1.23 21.24 5.27
C ASP A 171 -1.10 19.73 5.48
N LEU A 172 -1.18 19.27 6.74
CA LEU A 172 -1.20 17.85 7.08
C LEU A 172 -2.47 17.17 6.56
N MET A 173 -3.63 17.78 6.77
CA MET A 173 -4.91 17.30 6.22
C MET A 173 -4.82 17.05 4.72
N THR A 174 -4.31 18.04 3.99
CA THR A 174 -4.16 18.00 2.54
C THR A 174 -3.15 16.93 2.11
N TYR A 175 -1.99 16.91 2.75
CA TYR A 175 -0.93 15.94 2.45
C TYR A 175 -1.41 14.51 2.67
N CYS A 176 -2.04 14.24 3.81
CA CYS A 176 -2.54 12.92 4.15
C CYS A 176 -3.67 12.51 3.20
N SER A 177 -4.67 13.37 2.97
CA SER A 177 -5.75 13.08 2.02
C SER A 177 -5.22 12.67 0.65
N LYS A 178 -4.27 13.44 0.08
CA LYS A 178 -3.62 13.10 -1.19
C LYS A 178 -2.77 11.83 -1.12
N SER A 179 -2.11 11.59 0.01
CA SER A 179 -1.22 10.45 0.17
C SER A 179 -1.95 9.13 0.43
N SER A 180 -3.22 9.18 0.84
CA SER A 180 -4.00 8.00 1.24
C SER A 180 -4.08 6.92 0.17
N SER A 181 -4.24 7.31 -1.10
CA SER A 181 -4.39 6.42 -2.26
C SER A 181 -3.08 6.01 -2.90
N LEU A 182 -1.96 6.55 -2.44
CA LEU A 182 -0.64 6.26 -2.99
C LEU A 182 -0.25 4.81 -2.71
N VAL A 183 0.43 4.16 -3.66
CA VAL A 183 0.91 2.79 -3.49
C VAL A 183 1.93 2.68 -2.35
N PHE A 184 1.81 1.63 -1.54
CA PHE A 184 2.87 1.23 -0.62
C PHE A 184 4.02 0.53 -1.38
N THR A 185 5.20 1.16 -1.32
CA THR A 185 6.45 0.64 -1.90
C THR A 185 7.23 -0.15 -0.85
N SER A 186 7.69 0.51 0.21
CA SER A 186 8.41 -0.10 1.33
C SER A 186 8.33 0.77 2.59
N ALA A 187 8.73 0.22 3.74
CA ALA A 187 8.82 0.99 5.00
C ALA A 187 9.94 2.04 4.99
N GLU A 188 10.90 1.92 4.06
CA GLU A 188 12.01 2.86 3.92
C GLU A 188 11.67 4.08 3.07
N ASP A 189 10.55 4.05 2.35
CA ASP A 189 10.09 5.14 1.50
C ASP A 189 9.68 6.38 2.31
N ASP A 190 10.13 7.55 1.88
CA ASP A 190 9.85 8.80 2.60
C ASP A 190 8.36 9.14 2.65
N TYR A 191 7.54 8.72 1.68
CA TYR A 191 6.08 8.86 1.77
C TYR A 191 5.53 7.98 2.88
N TYR A 192 5.99 6.73 2.99
CA TYR A 192 5.58 5.83 4.06
C TYR A 192 5.93 6.42 5.43
N LYS A 193 7.18 6.84 5.62
CA LYS A 193 7.66 7.43 6.88
C LYS A 193 6.84 8.66 7.28
N ARG A 194 6.54 9.55 6.32
CA ARG A 194 5.70 10.73 6.55
C ARG A 194 4.28 10.35 6.98
N VAL A 195 3.62 9.44 6.27
CA VAL A 195 2.23 9.10 6.60
C VAL A 195 2.12 8.31 7.90
N GLU A 196 3.08 7.45 8.22
CA GLU A 196 3.15 6.71 9.49
C GLU A 196 3.30 7.65 10.69
N LYS A 197 3.97 8.78 10.49
CA LYS A 197 4.20 9.76 11.53
C LYS A 197 3.06 10.76 11.67
N TYR A 198 2.51 11.24 10.55
CA TYR A 198 1.61 12.41 10.55
C TYR A 198 0.16 12.11 10.18
N CYS A 199 -0.13 10.97 9.54
CA CYS A 199 -1.46 10.69 8.99
C CYS A 199 -2.24 9.64 9.80
N VAL A 200 -1.71 9.21 10.94
CA VAL A 200 -2.31 8.18 11.77
C VAL A 200 -2.39 8.62 13.22
N THR A 201 -3.47 8.25 13.89
CA THR A 201 -3.49 8.20 15.34
C THR A 201 -2.72 6.98 15.79
N SER A 202 -1.87 7.16 16.81
CA SER A 202 -1.36 6.03 17.56
C SER A 202 -2.34 5.82 18.71
N ALA A 203 -3.00 4.67 18.76
CA ALA A 203 -3.77 4.31 19.93
C ALA A 203 -2.79 4.25 21.10
N THR A 204 -2.85 5.22 22.01
CA THR A 204 -2.27 5.06 23.34
C THR A 204 -2.84 3.75 23.87
N GLN A 205 -1.98 2.75 24.10
CA GLN A 205 -2.36 1.65 24.96
C GLN A 205 -2.79 2.29 26.27
N GLY A 206 -4.08 2.21 26.57
CA GLY A 206 -4.63 2.66 27.84
C GLY A 206 -3.79 1.99 28.92
N VAL A 207 -3.16 2.82 29.76
CA VAL A 207 -2.61 2.38 31.02
C VAL A 207 -3.80 1.85 31.82
N GLY A 208 -3.91 0.53 31.88
CA GLY A 208 -4.78 -0.21 32.81
C GLY A 208 -3.92 -0.78 33.91
#